data_AF-A0A7X8RAC0-F1
#
_entry.id   AF-A0A7X8RAC0-F1
#
_cell.length_a   1.000
_cell.length_b   1.000
_cell.length_c   1.000
_cell.angle_alpha   90.00
_cell.angle_beta   90.00
_cell.angle_gamma   90.00
#
_symmetry.space_group_name_H-M   'P 1'
#
loop_
_entity.id
_entity.type
_entity.pdbx_description
1 polymer ?
#
loop_
_entity_poly.entity_id
_entity_poly.type
_entity_poly.pdbx_seq_one_letter_code
_entity_poly.pdbx_strand_id
1 'polypeptide(L)'
;MDNKKEVLSTTGNESAKGLFDLVSSKIPVNQGKEVLSDLKDSIVDNIHDKSKRAVSFIHSLKKDKIRNLEGLLDITKKDLKKSDKKTYIYMTDAGRTVIVDRDIWGEPCTVTVKEANKVLIRLVKFFNDCPYLFPVFDEKSLTGDIIFMDEDEIWYRNKNEATLVLFKNDVPDFLNIKLDNIKGFNEKRLLKYLDNCKMLYLEKKLNNLLLVERKVSIENIVTIRKGFVIYKDTEYTVLLFDNLKNLYDEFTLRKLPDLSERAMDVLFSEDIVEYVKSKDYSFENFKQDGDYLEYWQNIGHKRVCVMRCRF
;
A
#
# COMPACT_ATOMS: atom_id res chain seq x y z
N MET A 1 -23.57 37.60 69.15
CA MET A 1 -24.27 36.63 68.28
C MET A 1 -23.25 36.11 67.29
N ASP A 2 -22.90 34.84 67.44
CA ASP A 2 -21.81 34.14 66.76
C ASP A 2 -22.14 33.69 65.33
N ASN A 3 -21.05 33.53 64.58
CA ASN A 3 -20.88 33.06 63.21
C ASN A 3 -21.54 31.70 62.87
N LYS A 4 -21.92 31.50 61.59
CA LYS A 4 -21.41 30.40 60.71
C LYS A 4 -21.83 30.49 59.22
N LYS A 5 -20.82 30.22 58.38
CA LYS A 5 -20.67 29.98 56.92
C LYS A 5 -21.77 29.24 56.13
N GLU A 6 -21.91 29.64 54.85
CA GLU A 6 -22.14 28.80 53.63
C GLU A 6 -21.47 29.54 52.44
N VAL A 7 -20.27 29.21 51.96
CA VAL A 7 -19.82 28.16 50.99
C VAL A 7 -20.58 28.14 49.65
N LEU A 8 -19.87 28.56 48.61
CA LEU A 8 -20.20 28.44 47.19
C LEU A 8 -20.35 26.98 46.73
N SER A 9 -21.34 26.72 45.87
CA SER A 9 -21.28 25.61 44.92
C SER A 9 -21.58 26.11 43.50
N THR A 10 -20.63 25.82 42.62
CA THR A 10 -20.53 26.07 41.19
C THR A 10 -21.65 25.44 40.35
N THR A 11 -22.37 26.25 39.58
CA THR A 11 -23.26 25.80 38.50
C THR A 11 -22.55 25.97 37.14
N GLY A 12 -21.95 24.89 36.65
CA GLY A 12 -21.30 24.85 35.34
C GLY A 12 -21.53 23.50 34.70
N ASN A 13 -22.69 23.29 34.08
CA ASN A 13 -22.94 22.10 33.24
C ASN A 13 -24.15 22.19 32.28
N GLU A 14 -24.83 23.33 32.17
CA GLU A 14 -25.99 23.47 31.28
C GLU A 14 -25.62 24.00 29.88
N SER A 15 -24.54 24.77 29.75
CA SER A 15 -24.12 25.38 28.47
C SER A 15 -23.49 24.39 27.48
N ALA A 16 -22.82 23.33 27.96
CA ALA A 16 -22.19 22.32 27.11
C ALA A 16 -23.20 21.34 26.48
N LYS A 17 -24.32 21.07 27.16
CA LYS A 17 -25.43 20.25 26.62
C LYS A 17 -26.13 20.96 25.46
N GLY A 18 -26.35 22.28 25.56
CA GLY A 18 -26.97 23.08 24.51
C GLY A 18 -26.17 23.13 23.20
N LEU A 19 -24.83 23.14 23.29
CA LEU A 19 -23.95 23.06 22.11
C LEU A 19 -23.91 21.65 21.49
N PHE A 20 -24.00 20.60 22.31
CA PHE A 20 -24.06 19.21 21.85
C PHE A 20 -25.34 18.90 21.07
N ASP A 21 -26.47 19.44 21.51
CA ASP A 21 -27.76 19.31 20.80
C ASP A 21 -27.80 20.15 19.51
N LEU A 22 -27.11 21.30 19.47
CA LEU A 22 -27.01 22.14 18.29
C LEU A 22 -26.08 21.56 17.20
N VAL A 23 -25.02 20.85 17.61
CA VAL A 23 -24.09 20.17 16.70
C VAL A 23 -24.68 18.86 16.20
N SER A 24 -25.41 18.12 17.05
CA SER A 24 -26.06 16.86 16.67
C SER A 24 -27.28 17.05 15.75
N SER A 25 -27.91 18.23 15.76
CA SER A 25 -29.10 18.54 14.95
C SER A 25 -28.79 19.16 13.57
N LYS A 26 -27.55 19.59 13.31
CA LYS A 26 -27.14 20.24 12.04
C LYS A 26 -26.25 19.40 11.14
N ILE A 27 -25.94 18.16 11.49
CA ILE A 27 -25.22 17.23 10.61
C ILE A 27 -26.29 16.49 9.78
N PRO A 28 -26.34 16.64 8.45
CA PRO A 28 -27.23 15.82 7.63
C PRO A 28 -26.80 14.35 7.72
N VAL A 29 -27.55 13.55 8.47
CA VAL A 29 -27.37 12.11 8.74
C VAL A 29 -27.56 11.24 7.46
N ASN A 30 -27.68 11.85 6.28
CA ASN A 30 -28.10 11.19 5.05
C ASN A 30 -26.98 10.94 4.03
N GLN A 31 -25.77 11.49 4.19
CA GLN A 31 -24.68 11.23 3.22
C GLN A 31 -23.90 9.93 3.49
N GLY A 32 -23.92 9.42 4.73
CA GLY A 32 -23.24 8.15 5.08
C GLY A 32 -24.11 6.89 4.90
N LYS A 33 -25.43 7.03 4.73
CA LYS A 33 -26.35 5.89 4.62
C LYS A 33 -26.29 5.20 3.26
N GLU A 34 -26.05 5.94 2.19
CA GLU A 34 -25.93 5.35 0.83
C GLU A 34 -24.63 4.55 0.69
N VAL A 35 -23.52 5.02 1.28
CA VAL A 35 -22.23 4.30 1.28
C VAL A 35 -22.29 3.00 2.09
N LEU A 36 -23.07 2.98 3.18
CA LEU A 36 -23.28 1.78 4.01
C LEU A 36 -24.18 0.72 3.36
N SER A 37 -25.09 1.11 2.45
CA SER A 37 -25.90 0.12 1.71
C SER A 37 -25.09 -0.66 0.69
N ASP A 38 -24.05 -0.06 0.13
CA ASP A 38 -23.26 -0.64 -0.96
C ASP A 38 -22.23 -1.68 -0.48
N LEU A 39 -21.80 -1.61 0.78
CA LEU A 39 -20.95 -2.63 1.41
C LEU A 39 -21.69 -3.94 1.73
N LYS A 40 -23.03 -3.93 1.72
CA LYS A 40 -23.84 -5.08 2.15
C LYS A 40 -23.86 -6.21 1.12
N ASP A 41 -23.65 -5.90 -0.16
CA ASP A 41 -23.89 -6.84 -1.26
C ASP A 41 -22.63 -7.60 -1.71
N SER A 42 -21.43 -7.28 -1.20
CA SER A 42 -20.16 -7.91 -1.64
C SER A 42 -19.59 -8.97 -0.68
N ILE A 43 -20.19 -9.18 0.50
CA ILE A 43 -19.63 -10.08 1.53
C ILE A 43 -20.70 -11.04 2.06
N VAL A 44 -21.15 -11.96 1.20
CA VAL A 44 -21.89 -13.14 1.63
C VAL A 44 -21.30 -14.34 0.90
N ASP A 45 -20.34 -15.02 1.54
CA ASP A 45 -20.44 -16.47 1.75
C ASP A 45 -19.28 -17.00 2.62
N ASN A 46 -19.64 -17.93 3.50
CA ASN A 46 -18.81 -18.71 4.43
C ASN A 46 -18.33 -17.99 5.70
N ILE A 47 -19.09 -18.17 6.78
CA ILE A 47 -18.66 -18.88 8.00
C ILE A 47 -19.93 -19.08 8.84
N HIS A 48 -20.52 -20.27 8.75
CA HIS A 48 -21.33 -20.80 9.84
C HIS A 48 -20.58 -21.96 10.49
N ASP A 49 -20.62 -21.98 11.82
CA ASP A 49 -20.10 -22.95 12.76
C ASP A 49 -18.58 -22.96 13.06
N LYS A 50 -18.22 -22.38 14.22
CA LYS A 50 -17.58 -23.10 15.35
C LYS A 50 -17.30 -22.21 16.58
N SER A 51 -17.79 -22.67 17.74
CA SER A 51 -17.21 -22.58 19.10
C SER A 51 -16.92 -21.22 19.76
N LYS A 52 -17.29 -21.10 21.05
CA LYS A 52 -17.00 -19.98 21.97
C LYS A 52 -15.52 -19.53 21.99
N ARG A 53 -14.56 -20.37 21.59
CA ARG A 53 -13.15 -19.98 21.43
C ARG A 53 -12.92 -19.08 20.21
N ALA A 54 -13.58 -19.36 19.08
CA ALA A 54 -13.50 -18.49 17.90
C ALA A 54 -14.09 -17.11 18.20
N VAL A 55 -15.16 -17.06 19.00
CA VAL A 55 -15.75 -15.79 19.46
C VAL A 55 -14.76 -14.97 20.28
N SER A 56 -13.99 -15.58 21.19
CA SER A 56 -12.94 -14.87 21.94
C SER A 56 -11.78 -14.41 21.06
N PHE A 57 -11.36 -15.21 20.05
CA PHE A 57 -10.32 -14.82 19.09
C PHE A 57 -10.79 -13.68 18.18
N ILE A 58 -12.04 -13.73 17.69
CA ILE A 58 -12.64 -12.65 16.89
C ILE A 58 -12.77 -11.38 17.75
N HIS A 59 -13.15 -11.50 19.02
CA HIS A 59 -13.20 -10.36 19.93
C HIS A 59 -11.82 -9.78 20.26
N SER A 60 -10.76 -10.59 20.39
CA SER A 60 -9.40 -10.08 20.59
C SER A 60 -8.90 -9.36 19.34
N LEU A 61 -9.11 -9.94 18.16
CA LEU A 61 -8.76 -9.31 16.88
C LEU A 61 -9.46 -7.96 16.70
N LYS A 62 -10.78 -7.90 16.97
CA LYS A 62 -11.55 -6.64 16.95
C LYS A 62 -10.97 -5.59 17.90
N LYS A 63 -10.59 -6.01 19.10
CA LYS A 63 -10.03 -5.10 20.12
C LYS A 63 -8.66 -4.57 19.69
N ASP A 64 -7.83 -5.41 19.10
CA ASP A 64 -6.49 -5.01 18.65
C ASP A 64 -6.57 -4.11 17.41
N LYS A 65 -7.50 -4.39 16.48
CA LYS A 65 -7.82 -3.47 15.37
C LYS A 65 -8.23 -2.07 15.84
N ILE A 66 -9.13 -1.99 16.83
CA ILE A 66 -9.55 -0.70 17.41
C ILE A 66 -8.36 0.02 18.05
N ARG A 67 -7.53 -0.69 18.81
CA ARG A 67 -6.33 -0.11 19.44
C ARG A 67 -5.30 0.39 18.43
N ASN A 68 -5.09 -0.37 17.35
CA ASN A 68 -4.19 0.04 16.28
C ASN A 68 -4.74 1.30 15.60
N LEU A 69 -6.06 1.38 15.40
CA LEU A 69 -6.71 2.56 14.82
C LEU A 69 -6.64 3.76 15.76
N GLU A 70 -6.82 3.56 17.07
CA GLU A 70 -6.61 4.58 18.10
C GLU A 70 -5.17 5.12 18.03
N GLY A 71 -4.17 4.23 17.91
CA GLY A 71 -2.77 4.60 17.74
C GLY A 71 -2.49 5.40 16.47
N LEU A 72 -3.05 4.98 15.32
CA LEU A 72 -2.93 5.70 14.05
C LEU A 72 -3.54 7.11 14.12
N LEU A 73 -4.64 7.25 14.87
CA LEU A 73 -5.36 8.52 15.00
C LEU A 73 -4.83 9.41 16.13
N ASP A 74 -3.80 8.98 16.88
CA ASP A 74 -3.29 9.65 18.08
C ASP A 74 -4.40 9.99 19.09
N ILE A 75 -5.23 8.99 19.40
CA ILE A 75 -6.30 9.06 20.40
C ILE A 75 -6.18 7.90 21.36
N THR A 76 -6.73 8.06 22.56
CA THR A 76 -6.70 7.02 23.58
C THR A 76 -8.09 6.79 24.17
N LYS A 77 -8.21 5.69 24.93
CA LYS A 77 -9.43 5.41 25.71
C LYS A 77 -9.83 6.54 26.68
N LYS A 78 -8.90 7.41 27.11
CA LYS A 78 -9.21 8.57 27.97
C LYS A 78 -10.02 9.63 27.22
N ASP A 79 -9.85 9.71 25.92
CA ASP A 79 -10.53 10.67 25.04
C ASP A 79 -11.95 10.21 24.69
N LEU A 80 -12.29 8.93 24.93
CA LEU A 80 -13.60 8.35 24.62
C LEU A 80 -14.70 9.00 25.45
N LYS A 81 -15.61 9.74 24.79
CA LYS A 81 -16.77 10.39 25.44
C LYS A 81 -18.05 9.57 25.30
N LYS A 82 -18.20 8.86 24.18
CA LYS A 82 -19.38 8.02 23.93
C LYS A 82 -18.97 6.76 23.17
N SER A 83 -19.54 5.63 23.57
CA SER A 83 -19.41 4.37 22.86
C SER A 83 -20.78 3.70 22.80
N ASP A 84 -21.33 3.55 21.60
CA ASP A 84 -22.53 2.77 21.33
C ASP A 84 -22.25 1.72 20.26
N LYS A 85 -23.19 0.81 19.96
CA LYS A 85 -22.99 -0.31 19.03
C LYS A 85 -22.51 0.11 17.63
N LYS A 86 -22.82 1.32 17.19
CA LYS A 86 -22.54 1.79 15.82
C LYS A 86 -21.36 2.75 15.77
N THR A 87 -21.04 3.44 16.85
CA THR A 87 -20.09 4.55 16.84
C THR A 87 -19.28 4.64 18.12
N TYR A 88 -18.01 5.05 17.98
CA TYR A 88 -17.18 5.56 19.07
C TYR A 88 -16.88 7.03 18.82
N ILE A 89 -17.02 7.86 19.85
CA ILE A 89 -16.76 9.30 19.78
C ILE A 89 -15.68 9.65 20.80
N TYR A 90 -14.56 10.14 20.29
CA TYR A 90 -13.42 10.63 21.05
C TYR A 90 -13.35 12.15 20.96
N MET A 91 -12.97 12.79 22.06
CA MET A 91 -12.74 14.24 22.12
C MET A 91 -11.53 14.49 23.00
N THR A 92 -10.47 15.00 22.38
CA THR A 92 -9.23 15.39 23.06
C THR A 92 -9.42 16.72 23.79
N ASP A 93 -8.55 17.01 24.75
CA ASP A 93 -8.55 18.29 25.49
C ASP A 93 -8.27 19.49 24.57
N ALA A 94 -7.58 19.29 23.44
CA ALA A 94 -7.35 20.29 22.41
C ALA A 94 -8.59 20.59 21.53
N GLY A 95 -9.73 19.92 21.77
CA GLY A 95 -10.96 20.13 21.03
C GLY A 95 -11.04 19.39 19.69
N ARG A 96 -10.08 18.52 19.37
CA ARG A 96 -10.16 17.60 18.22
C ARG A 96 -11.17 16.49 18.53
N THR A 97 -12.15 16.32 17.65
CA THR A 97 -13.18 15.27 17.74
C THR A 97 -12.91 14.20 16.70
N VAL A 98 -12.92 12.94 17.12
CA VAL A 98 -12.79 11.78 16.22
C VAL A 98 -14.00 10.87 16.40
N ILE A 99 -14.72 10.60 15.31
CA ILE A 99 -15.87 9.72 15.29
C ILE A 99 -15.49 8.50 14.47
N VAL A 100 -15.55 7.31 15.07
CA VAL A 100 -15.30 6.03 14.40
C VAL A 100 -16.65 5.34 14.22
N ASP A 101 -17.12 5.23 12.98
CA ASP A 101 -18.31 4.45 12.67
C ASP A 101 -17.93 2.99 12.43
N ARG A 102 -18.88 2.11 12.74
CA ARG A 102 -18.72 0.67 12.65
C ARG A 102 -19.80 0.05 11.79
N ASP A 103 -19.40 -0.96 11.04
CA ASP A 103 -20.30 -1.73 10.19
C ASP A 103 -21.23 -2.65 11.01
N ILE A 104 -22.04 -3.44 10.31
CA ILE A 104 -22.97 -4.40 10.94
C ILE A 104 -22.26 -5.48 11.75
N TRP A 105 -20.98 -5.73 11.49
CA TRP A 105 -20.13 -6.69 12.18
C TRP A 105 -19.39 -6.05 13.36
N GLY A 106 -19.48 -4.73 13.52
CA GLY A 106 -18.79 -3.98 14.57
C GLY A 106 -17.32 -3.68 14.27
N GLU A 107 -16.90 -3.83 13.01
CA GLU A 107 -15.57 -3.43 12.53
C GLU A 107 -15.58 -1.93 12.19
N PRO A 108 -14.51 -1.17 12.49
CA PRO A 108 -14.39 0.21 12.04
C PRO A 108 -14.44 0.30 10.51
N CYS A 109 -15.32 1.15 9.98
CA CYS A 109 -15.49 1.33 8.52
C CYS A 109 -15.23 2.76 8.07
N THR A 110 -15.57 3.76 8.87
CA THR A 110 -15.26 5.17 8.58
C THR A 110 -14.77 5.91 9.81
N VAL A 111 -13.93 6.91 9.58
CA VAL A 111 -13.48 7.85 10.60
C VAL A 111 -13.79 9.26 10.12
N THR A 112 -14.44 10.04 10.97
CA THR A 112 -14.59 11.49 10.81
C THR A 112 -13.69 12.20 11.82
N VAL A 113 -12.70 12.95 11.33
CA VAL A 113 -11.83 13.81 12.15
C VAL A 113 -12.28 15.26 11.96
N LYS A 114 -12.68 15.88 13.06
CA LYS A 114 -13.02 17.31 13.12
C LYS A 114 -11.99 18.05 13.93
N GLU A 115 -11.39 19.04 13.28
CA GLU A 115 -10.47 20.03 13.85
C GLU A 115 -11.02 21.44 13.58
N ALA A 116 -10.46 22.46 14.23
CA ALA A 116 -11.03 23.81 14.33
C ALA A 116 -11.64 24.34 13.00
N ASN A 117 -10.96 24.14 11.88
CA ASN A 117 -11.38 24.64 10.57
C ASN A 117 -11.58 23.54 9.51
N LYS A 118 -11.52 22.26 9.88
CA LYS A 118 -11.52 21.16 8.90
C LYS A 118 -12.30 19.96 9.43
N VAL A 119 -13.13 19.39 8.55
CA VAL A 119 -13.74 18.07 8.75
C VAL A 119 -13.21 17.16 7.66
N LEU A 120 -12.62 16.04 8.06
CA LEU A 120 -12.10 15.00 7.18
C LEU A 120 -12.86 13.72 7.43
N ILE A 121 -13.33 13.08 6.35
CA ILE A 121 -13.92 11.75 6.39
C ILE A 121 -12.97 10.81 5.64
N ARG A 122 -12.68 9.66 6.25
CA ARG A 122 -11.81 8.62 5.70
C ARG A 122 -12.48 7.25 5.83
N LEU A 123 -12.29 6.42 4.82
CA LEU A 123 -12.58 4.99 4.89
C LEU A 123 -11.48 4.32 5.71
N VAL A 124 -11.88 3.41 6.61
CA VAL A 124 -10.95 2.58 7.36
C VAL A 124 -10.86 1.23 6.67
N LYS A 125 -9.65 0.82 6.32
CA LYS A 125 -9.38 -0.55 5.87
C LYS A 125 -8.29 -1.18 6.72
N PHE A 126 -8.29 -2.50 6.76
CA PHE A 126 -7.30 -3.27 7.52
C PHE A 126 -6.59 -4.24 6.60
N PHE A 127 -5.26 -4.32 6.73
CA PHE A 127 -4.44 -5.32 6.08
C PHE A 127 -3.46 -5.89 7.10
N ASN A 128 -3.51 -7.21 7.33
CA ASN A 128 -2.77 -7.87 8.42
C ASN A 128 -2.96 -7.19 9.78
N ASP A 129 -4.20 -6.83 10.12
CA ASP A 129 -4.60 -6.11 11.35
C ASP A 129 -4.02 -4.69 11.52
N CYS A 130 -3.25 -4.19 10.55
CA CYS A 130 -2.83 -2.80 10.47
C CYS A 130 -3.93 -1.95 9.80
N PRO A 131 -4.39 -0.87 10.45
CA PRO A 131 -5.36 0.05 9.87
C PRO A 131 -4.71 1.01 8.88
N TYR A 132 -5.45 1.36 7.83
CA TYR A 132 -5.12 2.38 6.86
C TYR A 132 -6.33 3.29 6.65
N LEU A 133 -6.07 4.57 6.35
CA LEU A 133 -7.08 5.61 6.19
C LEU A 133 -7.06 6.13 4.76
N PHE A 134 -8.10 5.82 4.01
CA PHE A 134 -8.21 6.27 2.62
C PHE A 134 -9.26 7.36 2.48
N PRO A 135 -9.16 8.23 1.46
CA PRO A 135 -10.29 9.02 0.98
C PRO A 135 -11.52 8.15 0.73
N VAL A 136 -12.70 8.75 0.66
CA VAL A 136 -13.89 8.00 0.24
C VAL A 136 -13.79 7.76 -1.27
N PHE A 137 -13.92 6.51 -1.69
CA PHE A 137 -13.95 6.10 -3.09
C PHE A 137 -15.01 5.01 -3.31
N ASP A 138 -15.43 4.81 -4.56
CA ASP A 138 -16.41 3.79 -4.92
C ASP A 138 -15.74 2.41 -5.00
N GLU A 139 -16.28 1.46 -4.23
CA GLU A 139 -15.80 0.08 -4.18
C GLU A 139 -16.70 -0.89 -4.95
N LYS A 140 -17.83 -0.46 -5.50
CA LYS A 140 -18.81 -1.35 -6.16
C LYS A 140 -18.25 -2.17 -7.29
N SER A 141 -17.31 -1.59 -8.03
CA SER A 141 -16.65 -2.22 -9.18
C SER A 141 -15.42 -3.03 -8.81
N LEU A 142 -15.00 -3.01 -7.54
CA LEU A 142 -13.83 -3.72 -7.06
C LEU A 142 -14.21 -5.16 -6.70
N THR A 143 -13.44 -6.10 -7.23
CA THR A 143 -13.70 -7.52 -7.08
C THR A 143 -12.46 -8.24 -6.56
N GLY A 144 -12.69 -9.25 -5.73
CA GLY A 144 -11.63 -10.09 -5.19
C GLY A 144 -11.05 -9.61 -3.86
N ASP A 145 -10.03 -10.34 -3.42
CA ASP A 145 -9.41 -10.17 -2.11
C ASP A 145 -8.31 -9.12 -2.15
N ILE A 146 -8.10 -8.43 -1.03
CA ILE A 146 -6.97 -7.51 -0.87
C ILE A 146 -5.69 -8.32 -0.68
N ILE A 147 -4.75 -8.20 -1.62
CA ILE A 147 -3.46 -8.90 -1.58
C ILE A 147 -2.31 -8.03 -1.08
N PHE A 148 -2.48 -6.71 -1.13
CA PHE A 148 -1.52 -5.73 -0.62
C PHE A 148 -2.23 -4.40 -0.34
N MET A 149 -1.72 -3.66 0.65
CA MET A 149 -2.20 -2.34 1.03
C MET A 149 -1.09 -1.57 1.74
N ASP A 150 -0.95 -0.29 1.40
CA ASP A 150 -0.17 0.70 2.16
C ASP A 150 -0.95 2.02 2.28
N GLU A 151 -0.29 3.13 2.63
CA GLU A 151 -0.96 4.43 2.81
C GLU A 151 -1.47 5.05 1.50
N ASP A 152 -0.84 4.71 0.37
CA ASP A 152 -1.09 5.34 -0.93
C ASP A 152 -1.76 4.39 -1.93
N GLU A 153 -1.84 3.09 -1.63
CA GLU A 153 -2.40 2.12 -2.55
C GLU A 153 -3.10 0.90 -1.94
N ILE A 154 -4.00 0.32 -2.73
CA ILE A 154 -4.67 -0.95 -2.43
C ILE A 154 -4.67 -1.83 -3.68
N TRP A 155 -4.28 -3.09 -3.52
CA TRP A 155 -4.40 -4.12 -4.56
C TRP A 155 -5.52 -5.10 -4.24
N TYR A 156 -6.49 -5.19 -5.15
CA TYR A 156 -7.51 -6.22 -5.18
C TYR A 156 -7.17 -7.25 -6.25
N ARG A 157 -7.46 -8.52 -5.99
CA ARG A 157 -7.24 -9.59 -6.95
C ARG A 157 -8.31 -10.66 -6.85
N ASN A 158 -8.83 -11.05 -8.01
CA ASN A 158 -9.61 -12.27 -8.17
C ASN A 158 -8.90 -13.25 -9.12
N LYS A 159 -9.62 -14.27 -9.60
CA LYS A 159 -9.07 -15.30 -10.49
C LYS A 159 -8.63 -14.77 -11.86
N ASN A 160 -9.30 -13.74 -12.38
CA ASN A 160 -9.18 -13.29 -13.77
C ASN A 160 -8.65 -11.86 -13.91
N GLU A 161 -8.75 -11.04 -12.87
CA GLU A 161 -8.32 -9.65 -12.86
C GLU A 161 -7.65 -9.25 -11.54
N ALA A 162 -6.81 -8.23 -11.62
CA ALA A 162 -6.29 -7.49 -10.49
C ALA A 162 -6.56 -6.00 -10.70
N THR A 163 -6.94 -5.31 -9.64
CA THR A 163 -7.21 -3.87 -9.65
C THR A 163 -6.32 -3.19 -8.63
N LEU A 164 -5.53 -2.24 -9.10
CA LEU A 164 -4.78 -1.31 -8.27
C LEU A 164 -5.60 -0.03 -8.10
N VAL A 165 -5.78 0.40 -6.86
CA VAL A 165 -6.32 1.71 -6.51
C VAL A 165 -5.18 2.53 -5.93
N LEU A 166 -4.81 3.62 -6.60
CA LEU A 166 -3.81 4.59 -6.15
C LEU A 166 -4.52 5.84 -5.64
N PHE A 167 -3.98 6.47 -4.60
CA PHE A 167 -4.51 7.71 -4.07
C PHE A 167 -3.50 8.84 -4.27
N LYS A 168 -3.84 9.80 -5.14
CA LYS A 168 -3.01 10.98 -5.36
C LYS A 168 -3.78 12.23 -4.95
N ASN A 169 -3.29 12.92 -3.91
CA ASN A 169 -3.95 14.11 -3.36
C ASN A 169 -5.42 13.86 -2.99
N ASP A 170 -5.68 12.78 -2.27
CA ASP A 170 -7.03 12.31 -1.91
C ASP A 170 -7.95 11.90 -3.09
N VAL A 171 -7.43 11.83 -4.32
CA VAL A 171 -8.19 11.39 -5.49
C VAL A 171 -7.82 9.95 -5.85
N PRO A 172 -8.80 9.02 -5.91
CA PRO A 172 -8.56 7.65 -6.32
C PRO A 172 -8.33 7.55 -7.83
N ASP A 173 -7.37 6.73 -8.22
CA ASP A 173 -7.05 6.38 -9.60
C ASP A 173 -6.96 4.86 -9.74
N PHE A 174 -7.56 4.31 -10.80
CA PHE A 174 -7.82 2.88 -10.91
C PHE A 174 -7.10 2.28 -12.12
N LEU A 175 -6.31 1.24 -11.87
CA LEU A 175 -5.68 0.43 -12.90
C LEU A 175 -6.22 -1.00 -12.84
N ASN A 176 -6.97 -1.38 -13.87
CA ASN A 176 -7.50 -2.73 -14.05
C ASN A 176 -6.59 -3.56 -14.95
N ILE A 177 -6.21 -4.75 -14.50
CA ILE A 177 -5.27 -5.65 -15.17
C ILE A 177 -5.93 -7.01 -15.36
N LYS A 178 -6.06 -7.44 -16.62
CA LYS A 178 -6.50 -8.80 -16.94
C LYS A 178 -5.36 -9.79 -16.73
N LEU A 179 -5.68 -10.92 -16.11
CA LEU A 179 -4.73 -11.99 -15.78
C LEU A 179 -4.80 -13.18 -16.75
N ASP A 180 -5.62 -13.08 -17.80
CA ASP A 180 -5.86 -14.17 -18.75
C ASP A 180 -4.59 -14.75 -19.39
N ASN A 181 -3.63 -13.88 -19.71
CA ASN A 181 -2.38 -14.25 -20.39
C ASN A 181 -1.32 -14.85 -19.45
N ILE A 182 -1.56 -14.85 -18.14
CA ILE A 182 -0.56 -15.23 -17.13
C ILE A 182 -1.05 -16.29 -16.15
N LYS A 183 -2.10 -17.05 -16.51
CA LYS A 183 -2.70 -18.12 -15.69
C LYS A 183 -1.72 -19.20 -15.19
N GLY A 184 -0.54 -19.32 -15.81
CA GLY A 184 0.52 -20.25 -15.41
C GLY A 184 1.60 -19.67 -14.49
N PHE A 185 1.50 -18.40 -14.08
CA PHE A 185 2.50 -17.78 -13.20
C PHE A 185 2.35 -18.29 -11.77
N ASN A 186 3.48 -18.54 -11.11
CA ASN A 186 3.50 -18.71 -9.66
C ASN A 186 3.35 -17.34 -8.96
N GLU A 187 3.09 -17.36 -7.66
CA GLU A 187 2.81 -16.13 -6.89
C GLU A 187 3.92 -15.08 -7.01
N LYS A 188 5.19 -15.50 -6.89
CA LYS A 188 6.34 -14.59 -7.02
C LYS A 188 6.38 -13.89 -8.38
N ARG A 189 6.15 -14.63 -9.46
CA ARG A 189 6.17 -14.09 -10.83
C ARG A 189 4.96 -13.21 -11.10
N LEU A 190 3.80 -13.56 -10.54
CA LEU A 190 2.59 -12.75 -10.64
C LEU A 190 2.75 -11.40 -9.93
N LEU A 191 3.25 -11.39 -8.70
CA LEU A 191 3.50 -10.14 -7.97
C LEU A 191 4.49 -9.24 -8.74
N LYS A 192 5.54 -9.83 -9.31
CA LYS A 192 6.49 -9.09 -10.16
C LYS A 192 5.83 -8.52 -11.42
N TYR A 193 4.92 -9.27 -12.04
CA TYR A 193 4.14 -8.79 -13.18
C TYR A 193 3.24 -7.61 -12.80
N LEU A 194 2.52 -7.69 -11.68
CA LEU A 194 1.66 -6.59 -11.19
C LEU A 194 2.49 -5.33 -10.87
N ASP A 195 3.66 -5.50 -10.26
CA ASP A 195 4.61 -4.41 -10.02
C ASP A 195 5.08 -3.76 -11.33
N ASN A 196 5.45 -4.55 -12.35
CA ASN A 196 5.79 -4.03 -13.67
C ASN A 196 4.61 -3.26 -14.30
N CYS A 197 3.37 -3.76 -14.19
CA CYS A 197 2.18 -3.05 -14.66
C CYS A 197 2.02 -1.69 -13.96
N LYS A 198 2.17 -1.65 -12.64
CA LYS A 198 2.13 -0.41 -11.85
C LYS A 198 3.21 0.57 -12.31
N MET A 199 4.45 0.12 -12.45
CA MET A 199 5.55 0.97 -12.90
C MET A 199 5.29 1.57 -14.27
N LEU A 200 4.79 0.78 -15.23
CA LEU A 200 4.43 1.27 -16.56
C LEU A 200 3.20 2.17 -16.55
N TYR A 201 2.29 1.98 -15.61
CA TYR A 201 1.15 2.87 -15.47
C TYR A 201 1.58 4.26 -14.99
N LEU A 202 2.50 4.32 -14.02
CA LEU A 202 3.03 5.56 -13.46
C LEU A 202 4.00 6.27 -14.41
N GLU A 203 4.85 5.53 -15.13
CA GLU A 203 5.90 6.05 -16.00
C GLU A 203 5.48 6.05 -17.48
N LYS A 204 4.69 7.05 -17.90
CA LYS A 204 4.15 7.12 -19.28
C LYS A 204 5.21 7.12 -20.38
N LYS A 205 6.38 7.75 -20.15
CA LYS A 205 7.49 7.73 -21.13
C LYS A 205 8.03 6.31 -21.33
N LEU A 206 8.18 5.55 -20.24
CA LEU A 206 8.65 4.16 -20.30
C LEU A 206 7.58 3.25 -20.92
N ASN A 207 6.31 3.48 -20.60
CA ASN A 207 5.18 2.78 -21.21
C ASN A 207 5.21 2.92 -22.74
N ASN A 208 5.32 4.15 -23.23
CA ASN A 208 5.38 4.43 -24.67
C ASN A 208 6.58 3.74 -25.33
N LEU A 209 7.77 3.86 -24.73
CA LEU A 209 8.98 3.21 -25.25
C LEU A 209 8.82 1.70 -25.39
N LEU A 210 8.33 1.03 -24.34
CA LEU A 210 8.28 -0.44 -24.31
C LEU A 210 7.08 -1.00 -25.07
N LEU A 211 5.87 -0.54 -24.77
CA LEU A 211 4.64 -1.16 -25.26
C LEU A 211 4.21 -0.65 -26.64
N VAL A 212 4.50 0.63 -26.96
CA VAL A 212 4.06 1.26 -28.20
C VAL A 212 5.15 1.22 -29.27
N GLU A 213 6.32 1.78 -28.96
CA GLU A 213 7.43 1.90 -29.92
C GLU A 213 8.07 0.54 -30.17
N ARG A 214 8.50 -0.16 -29.10
CA ARG A 214 9.18 -1.45 -29.19
C ARG A 214 8.25 -2.66 -29.23
N LYS A 215 6.96 -2.48 -28.95
CA LYS A 215 5.93 -3.54 -28.94
C LYS A 215 6.31 -4.74 -28.07
N VAL A 216 7.00 -4.50 -26.96
CA VAL A 216 7.35 -5.52 -25.99
C VAL A 216 6.08 -5.91 -25.24
N SER A 217 5.71 -7.19 -25.30
CA SER A 217 4.59 -7.67 -24.49
C SER A 217 4.93 -7.57 -23.00
N ILE A 218 3.96 -7.15 -22.18
CA ILE A 218 4.19 -6.89 -20.77
C ILE A 218 4.61 -8.13 -19.97
N GLU A 219 4.12 -9.31 -20.37
CA GLU A 219 4.49 -10.61 -19.81
C GLU A 219 5.95 -11.01 -20.04
N ASN A 220 6.60 -10.38 -21.02
CA ASN A 220 8.01 -10.58 -21.37
C ASN A 220 8.94 -9.63 -20.59
N ILE A 221 8.39 -8.62 -19.92
CA ILE A 221 9.17 -7.72 -19.07
C ILE A 221 9.54 -8.45 -17.78
N VAL A 222 10.84 -8.65 -17.57
CA VAL A 222 11.40 -9.38 -16.44
C VAL A 222 11.45 -8.48 -15.21
N THR A 223 12.00 -7.27 -15.36
CA THR A 223 12.05 -6.30 -14.28
C THR A 223 12.12 -4.89 -14.81
N ILE A 224 11.52 -3.97 -14.06
CA ILE A 224 11.68 -2.52 -14.21
C ILE A 224 12.36 -2.00 -12.95
N ARG A 225 13.43 -1.24 -13.11
CA ARG A 225 14.16 -0.56 -12.04
C ARG A 225 14.41 0.89 -12.45
N LYS A 226 14.82 1.72 -11.50
CA LYS A 226 15.07 3.15 -11.74
C LYS A 226 16.11 3.39 -12.84
N GLY A 227 17.20 2.60 -12.83
CA GLY A 227 18.32 2.76 -13.77
C GLY A 227 18.31 1.77 -14.95
N PHE A 228 17.47 0.73 -14.93
CA PHE A 228 17.47 -0.25 -16.02
C PHE A 228 16.14 -0.98 -16.17
N VAL A 229 15.91 -1.52 -17.37
CA VAL A 229 14.81 -2.45 -17.67
C VAL A 229 15.37 -3.69 -18.32
N ILE A 230 14.84 -4.85 -17.94
CA ILE A 230 15.15 -6.13 -18.59
C ILE A 230 13.85 -6.72 -19.11
N TYR A 231 13.83 -7.05 -20.38
CA TYR A 231 12.78 -7.87 -20.97
C TYR A 231 13.38 -9.02 -21.77
N LYS A 232 12.60 -10.08 -21.96
CA LYS A 232 13.03 -11.27 -22.68
C LYS A 232 12.16 -11.46 -23.91
N ASP A 233 12.78 -11.39 -25.07
CA ASP A 233 12.18 -11.87 -26.31
C ASP A 233 12.85 -13.20 -26.70
N THR A 234 13.70 -13.19 -27.73
CA THR A 234 14.60 -14.34 -28.02
C THR A 234 15.76 -14.39 -27.03
N GLU A 235 16.44 -13.26 -26.83
CA GLU A 235 17.46 -13.04 -25.81
C GLU A 235 16.91 -12.08 -24.74
N TYR A 236 17.64 -11.93 -23.63
CA TYR A 236 17.35 -10.85 -22.68
C TYR A 236 17.91 -9.55 -23.24
N THR A 237 17.09 -8.52 -23.33
CA THR A 237 17.53 -7.16 -23.65
C THR A 237 17.58 -6.35 -22.37
N VAL A 238 18.72 -5.70 -22.12
CA VAL A 238 18.94 -4.76 -21.02
C VAL A 238 18.94 -3.35 -21.59
N LEU A 239 18.05 -2.51 -21.08
CA LEU A 239 18.00 -1.09 -21.36
C LEU A 239 18.51 -0.32 -20.15
N LEU A 240 19.44 0.61 -20.36
CA LEU A 240 20.02 1.42 -19.29
C LEU A 240 19.57 2.87 -19.40
N PHE A 241 19.18 3.44 -18.26
CA PHE A 241 18.63 4.77 -18.16
C PHE A 241 19.50 5.65 -17.27
N ASP A 242 19.71 6.89 -17.72
CA ASP A 242 20.45 7.89 -16.95
C ASP A 242 19.61 8.41 -15.77
N ASN A 243 20.19 9.28 -14.96
CA ASN A 243 19.49 9.91 -13.83
C ASN A 243 18.26 10.75 -14.23
N LEU A 244 18.18 11.15 -15.50
CA LEU A 244 17.07 11.89 -16.10
C LEU A 244 16.05 10.96 -16.80
N LYS A 245 16.18 9.64 -16.65
CA LYS A 245 15.36 8.61 -17.28
C LYS A 245 15.38 8.67 -18.82
N ASN A 246 16.51 9.02 -19.41
CA ASN A 246 16.76 8.84 -20.83
C ASN A 246 17.49 7.52 -21.05
N LEU A 247 17.07 6.78 -22.07
CA LEU A 247 17.80 5.61 -22.54
C LEU A 247 19.15 6.09 -23.08
N TYR A 248 20.25 5.65 -22.49
CA TYR A 248 21.60 6.01 -22.94
C TYR A 248 22.35 4.82 -23.54
N ASP A 249 21.99 3.59 -23.19
CA ASP A 249 22.68 2.39 -23.63
C ASP A 249 21.76 1.17 -23.62
N GLU A 250 22.07 0.19 -24.47
CA GLU A 250 21.38 -1.10 -24.55
C GLU A 250 22.31 -2.23 -24.99
N PHE A 251 22.04 -3.44 -24.52
CA PHE A 251 22.74 -4.65 -24.97
C PHE A 251 21.89 -5.90 -24.72
N THR A 252 22.28 -7.02 -25.32
CA THR A 252 21.63 -8.30 -25.14
C THR A 252 22.46 -9.28 -24.31
N LEU A 253 21.77 -10.19 -23.63
CA LEU A 253 22.32 -11.30 -22.86
C LEU A 253 21.57 -12.58 -23.24
N ARG A 254 22.31 -13.67 -23.44
CA ARG A 254 21.77 -15.02 -23.58
C ARG A 254 21.20 -15.53 -22.26
N LYS A 255 21.82 -15.16 -21.13
CA LYS A 255 21.34 -15.49 -19.78
C LYS A 255 21.50 -14.31 -18.83
N LEU A 256 20.58 -14.19 -17.88
CA LEU A 256 20.76 -13.28 -16.76
C LEU A 256 21.73 -13.88 -15.74
N PRO A 257 22.63 -13.07 -15.15
CA PRO A 257 23.43 -13.52 -14.03
C PRO A 257 22.53 -13.77 -12.81
N ASP A 258 22.88 -14.79 -12.01
CA ASP A 258 22.14 -15.14 -10.80
C ASP A 258 22.52 -14.20 -9.66
N LEU A 259 21.85 -13.05 -9.62
CA LEU A 259 22.14 -11.94 -8.72
C LEU A 259 20.87 -11.49 -8.01
N SER A 260 21.02 -11.03 -6.76
CA SER A 260 19.95 -10.30 -6.09
C SER A 260 19.64 -8.98 -6.81
N GLU A 261 18.46 -8.43 -6.56
CA GLU A 261 18.06 -7.16 -7.20
C GLU A 261 19.02 -6.00 -6.86
N ARG A 262 19.55 -5.97 -5.62
CA ARG A 262 20.55 -4.95 -5.21
C ARG A 262 21.86 -5.11 -5.97
N ALA A 263 22.32 -6.35 -6.16
CA ALA A 263 23.52 -6.62 -6.93
C ALA A 263 23.33 -6.26 -8.42
N MET A 264 22.13 -6.47 -8.98
CA MET A 264 21.78 -6.04 -10.34
C MET A 264 21.75 -4.52 -10.48
N ASP A 265 21.22 -3.79 -9.48
CA ASP A 265 21.24 -2.31 -9.47
C ASP A 265 22.68 -1.77 -9.56
N VAL A 266 23.63 -2.41 -8.89
CA VAL A 266 25.04 -2.03 -8.98
C VAL A 266 25.67 -2.48 -10.30
N LEU A 267 25.45 -3.72 -10.74
CA LEU A 267 25.99 -4.22 -12.01
C LEU A 267 25.57 -3.35 -13.21
N PHE A 268 24.35 -2.83 -13.18
CA PHE A 268 23.78 -1.98 -14.23
C PHE A 268 23.82 -0.49 -13.92
N SER A 269 24.63 -0.07 -12.95
CA SER A 269 24.96 1.34 -12.75
C SER A 269 25.95 1.80 -13.83
N GLU A 270 25.86 3.09 -14.19
CA GLU A 270 26.62 3.70 -15.30
C GLU A 270 28.13 3.43 -15.21
N ASP A 271 28.76 3.79 -14.09
CA ASP A 271 30.20 3.59 -13.87
C ASP A 271 30.62 2.12 -14.00
N ILE A 272 29.80 1.19 -13.50
CA ILE A 272 30.10 -0.23 -13.53
C ILE A 272 29.93 -0.79 -14.93
N VAL A 273 28.87 -0.40 -15.65
CA VAL A 273 28.64 -0.81 -17.04
C VAL A 273 29.79 -0.34 -17.94
N GLU A 274 30.19 0.92 -17.84
CA GLU A 274 31.31 1.48 -18.59
C GLU A 274 32.61 0.71 -18.30
N TYR A 275 32.89 0.44 -17.03
CA TYR A 275 34.06 -0.34 -16.64
C TYR A 275 34.02 -1.75 -17.23
N VAL A 276 32.89 -2.46 -17.08
CA VAL A 276 32.71 -3.84 -17.58
C VAL A 276 32.90 -3.90 -19.09
N LYS A 277 32.32 -2.96 -19.85
CA LYS A 277 32.51 -2.84 -21.30
C LYS A 277 33.95 -2.52 -21.67
N SER A 278 34.62 -1.61 -20.95
CA SER A 278 36.02 -1.25 -21.21
C SER A 278 37.00 -2.41 -21.03
N LYS A 279 36.62 -3.41 -20.22
CA LYS A 279 37.42 -4.62 -19.96
C LYS A 279 36.97 -5.84 -20.75
N ASP A 280 35.94 -5.71 -21.58
CA ASP A 280 35.32 -6.82 -22.33
C ASP A 280 34.88 -7.97 -21.40
N TYR A 281 34.34 -7.60 -20.23
CA TYR A 281 33.79 -8.54 -19.27
C TYR A 281 32.35 -8.91 -19.66
N SER A 282 32.02 -10.19 -19.55
CA SER A 282 30.67 -10.67 -19.85
C SER A 282 29.75 -10.46 -18.65
N PHE A 283 28.74 -9.61 -18.77
CA PHE A 283 27.72 -9.38 -17.73
C PHE A 283 27.11 -10.69 -17.20
N GLU A 284 27.01 -11.72 -18.03
CA GLU A 284 26.44 -13.04 -17.69
C GLU A 284 27.26 -13.87 -16.70
N ASN A 285 28.54 -13.53 -16.51
CA ASN A 285 29.48 -14.30 -15.71
C ASN A 285 29.73 -13.71 -14.32
N PHE A 286 29.08 -12.58 -14.01
CA PHE A 286 29.10 -12.01 -12.67
C PHE A 286 28.44 -12.92 -11.65
N LYS A 287 28.97 -12.90 -10.43
CA LYS A 287 28.46 -13.66 -9.29
C LYS A 287 28.31 -12.77 -8.08
N GLN A 288 27.40 -13.16 -7.20
CA GLN A 288 27.26 -12.56 -5.89
C GLN A 288 27.94 -13.45 -4.84
N ASP A 289 28.77 -12.85 -3.99
CA ASP A 289 29.33 -13.45 -2.78
C ASP A 289 29.06 -12.54 -1.57
N GLY A 290 28.06 -12.90 -0.76
CA GLY A 290 27.56 -12.02 0.29
C GLY A 290 27.07 -10.68 -0.27
N ASP A 291 27.68 -9.60 0.22
CA ASP A 291 27.42 -8.21 -0.20
C ASP A 291 28.36 -7.73 -1.33
N TYR A 292 28.99 -8.67 -2.03
CA TYR A 292 29.93 -8.35 -3.10
C TYR A 292 29.48 -8.91 -4.44
N LEU A 293 29.67 -8.08 -5.46
CA LEU A 293 29.58 -8.42 -6.87
C LEU A 293 30.99 -8.74 -7.36
N GLU A 294 31.19 -9.95 -7.89
CA GLU A 294 32.51 -10.46 -8.27
C GLU A 294 32.56 -10.93 -9.72
N TYR A 295 33.68 -10.64 -10.38
CA TYR A 295 34.03 -11.18 -11.69
C TYR A 295 35.31 -12.00 -11.59
N TRP A 296 35.22 -13.27 -11.97
CA TRP A 296 36.33 -14.21 -11.92
C TRP A 296 36.74 -14.64 -13.32
N GLN A 297 38.03 -14.55 -13.62
CA GLN A 297 38.60 -14.97 -14.90
C GLN A 297 39.73 -15.98 -14.67
N ASN A 298 39.93 -16.86 -15.65
CA ASN A 298 41.11 -17.72 -15.68
C ASN A 298 42.28 -16.94 -16.27
N ILE A 299 43.35 -16.78 -15.50
CA ILE A 299 44.62 -16.21 -15.93
C ILE A 299 45.65 -17.33 -15.86
N GLY A 300 45.99 -17.89 -17.02
CA GLY A 300 46.72 -19.16 -17.11
C GLY A 300 45.92 -20.30 -16.47
N HIS A 301 46.52 -20.99 -15.49
CA HIS A 301 45.88 -22.10 -14.75
C HIS A 301 45.18 -21.65 -13.46
N LYS A 302 45.24 -20.35 -13.11
CA LYS A 302 44.65 -19.83 -11.88
C LYS A 302 43.36 -19.09 -12.16
N ARG A 303 42.36 -19.31 -11.31
CA ARG A 303 41.12 -18.52 -11.31
C ARG A 303 41.31 -17.34 -10.37
N VAL A 304 41.18 -16.12 -10.88
CA VAL A 304 41.46 -14.87 -10.15
C VAL A 304 40.24 -13.98 -10.18
N CYS A 305 39.92 -13.35 -9.05
CA CYS A 305 38.90 -12.31 -8.95
C CYS A 305 39.52 -11.01 -9.48
N VAL A 306 39.07 -10.57 -10.64
CA VAL A 306 39.62 -9.38 -11.33
C VAL A 306 38.78 -8.13 -11.08
N MET A 307 37.57 -8.30 -10.52
CA MET A 307 36.72 -7.22 -10.07
C MET A 307 35.92 -7.69 -8.86
N ARG A 308 35.92 -6.88 -7.80
CA ARG A 308 35.07 -7.05 -6.63
C ARG A 308 34.53 -5.68 -6.23
N CYS A 309 33.20 -5.55 -6.19
CA CYS A 309 32.50 -4.34 -5.81
C CYS A 309 31.54 -4.65 -4.67
N ARG A 310 31.44 -3.79 -3.66
CA ARG A 310 30.49 -3.94 -2.55
C ARG A 310 29.20 -3.19 -2.88
N PHE A 311 28.06 -3.77 -2.54
CA PHE A 311 26.74 -3.14 -2.65
C PHE A 311 25.98 -3.16 -1.31
#